data_AF-A0A2G6PHR7-F1
#
_entry.id   AF-A0A2G6PHR7-F1
#
_cell.length_a   1.000
_cell.length_b   1.000
_cell.length_c   1.000
_cell.angle_alpha   90.00
_cell.angle_beta   90.00
_cell.angle_gamma   90.00
#
_symmetry.space_group_name_H-M   'P 1'
#
loop_
_entity.id
_entity.type
_entity.pdbx_description
1 polymer ?
#
loop_
_entity_poly.entity_id
_entity_poly.type
_entity_poly.pdbx_seq_one_letter_code
_entity_poly.pdbx_strand_id
1 'polypeptide(L)'
;QSNLKQNEKEELPAHVFKLGYTSRSRSLKQVLRLVFIDEKGREVETQLDFAVEEKRFPKFKVGDIQYEESEVKFGEPGIKVSIFLDIEEGDYNVDTNYRIRFRQKAGRGELFRGDPEHSLAYDAYYTIGREEMERGEIVLTYKSRCHNVENAVEEHPMHEVDFTVKDSHGQTADGMFSIRSAKQSHKFSVKFDKHPEYKRERNGLIAQLGTAEGEFIVEGDPDMKASKYTISFRNLQPRRRDDDIVYLYPVGKADATTMKEGIEYDLTYKDFSISIHREIDTSFAPVRGGSVSLEFIFKERLYDDKWSHSLKHQYYYKWR
;
A
#
# COMPACT_ATOMS: atom_id res chain seq x y z
N GLN A 1 -59.51 30.30 20.94
CA GLN A 1 -58.20 30.96 21.09
C GLN A 1 -58.17 32.11 20.10
N SER A 2 -58.09 33.34 20.59
CA SER A 2 -57.98 34.53 19.74
C SER A 2 -56.49 34.77 19.44
N ASN A 3 -56.18 35.20 18.22
CA ASN A 3 -54.82 35.56 17.84
C ASN A 3 -54.69 37.09 17.98
N LEU A 4 -53.81 37.52 18.87
CA LEU A 4 -53.44 38.92 18.99
C LEU A 4 -52.79 39.38 17.68
N LYS A 5 -53.32 40.45 17.09
CA LYS A 5 -52.75 41.07 15.89
C LYS A 5 -51.85 42.23 16.29
N GLN A 6 -50.79 42.41 15.50
CA GLN A 6 -49.83 43.48 15.74
C GLN A 6 -50.51 44.85 15.67
N ASN A 7 -50.23 45.71 16.66
CA ASN A 7 -50.79 47.06 16.79
C ASN A 7 -52.32 47.13 16.98
N GLU A 8 -52.98 46.00 17.23
CA GLU A 8 -54.39 45.97 17.60
C GLU A 8 -54.55 45.83 19.12
N LYS A 9 -55.61 46.42 19.66
CA LYS A 9 -55.98 46.30 21.07
C LYS A 9 -56.99 45.17 21.21
N GLU A 10 -56.80 44.32 22.21
CA GLU A 10 -57.74 43.26 22.54
C GLU A 10 -58.07 43.33 24.03
N GLU A 11 -59.37 43.29 24.35
CA GLU A 11 -59.83 43.29 25.73
C GLU A 11 -59.63 41.92 26.35
N LEU A 12 -58.87 41.86 27.44
CA LEU A 12 -58.57 40.62 28.14
C LEU A 12 -59.44 40.50 29.41
N PRO A 13 -60.16 39.39 29.61
CA PRO A 13 -61.15 39.25 30.67
C PRO A 13 -60.59 38.98 32.07
N ALA A 14 -59.26 38.88 32.25
CA ALA A 14 -58.65 38.46 33.51
C ALA A 14 -57.33 39.17 33.84
N HIS A 15 -57.07 39.37 35.13
CA HIS A 15 -55.78 39.87 35.64
C HIS A 15 -54.62 38.88 35.48
N VAL A 16 -54.92 37.61 35.16
CA VAL A 16 -53.95 36.54 34.90
C VAL A 16 -54.35 35.80 33.64
N PHE A 17 -53.48 35.82 32.63
CA PHE A 17 -53.67 35.10 31.38
C PHE A 17 -52.33 34.49 30.93
N LYS A 18 -52.40 33.57 29.97
CA LYS A 18 -51.23 32.94 29.34
C LYS A 18 -51.25 33.23 27.86
N LEU A 19 -50.12 33.68 27.33
CA LEU A 19 -49.93 33.89 25.90
C LEU A 19 -49.07 32.76 25.34
N GLY A 20 -49.52 32.14 24.25
CA GLY A 20 -48.71 31.27 23.43
C GLY A 20 -48.06 32.09 22.32
N TYR A 21 -46.74 32.01 22.19
CA TYR A 21 -45.99 32.65 21.10
C TYR A 21 -45.42 31.59 20.17
N THR A 22 -45.66 31.72 18.86
CA THR A 22 -45.05 30.88 17.83
C THR A 22 -44.39 31.79 16.81
N SER A 23 -43.07 31.67 16.67
CA SER A 23 -42.34 32.41 15.64
C SER A 23 -42.15 31.58 14.38
N ARG A 24 -42.26 32.23 13.22
CA ARG A 24 -41.83 31.69 11.92
C ARG A 24 -40.62 32.45 11.34
N SER A 25 -40.12 33.44 12.07
CA SER A 25 -39.02 34.28 11.60
C SER A 25 -37.67 33.57 11.75
N ARG A 26 -36.80 33.74 10.75
CA ARG A 26 -35.42 33.20 10.73
C ARG A 26 -34.41 34.14 11.40
N SER A 27 -34.85 35.26 11.95
CA SER A 27 -33.98 36.23 12.63
C SER A 27 -33.39 35.65 13.92
N LEU A 28 -32.09 35.83 14.12
CA LEU A 28 -31.33 35.38 15.30
C LEU A 28 -31.75 36.09 16.60
N LYS A 29 -32.30 37.30 16.48
CA LYS A 29 -32.86 38.05 17.60
C LYS A 29 -34.26 38.53 17.23
N GLN A 30 -35.20 38.30 18.12
CA GLN A 30 -36.58 38.75 18.01
C GLN A 30 -36.98 39.44 19.30
N VAL A 31 -37.71 40.53 19.17
CA VAL A 31 -38.18 41.32 20.30
C VAL A 31 -39.68 41.42 20.19
N LEU A 32 -40.40 40.88 21.17
CA LEU A 32 -41.84 41.05 21.29
C LEU A 32 -42.10 42.14 22.33
N ARG A 33 -42.79 43.21 21.93
CA ARG A 33 -43.23 44.28 22.82
C ARG A 33 -44.71 44.12 23.11
N LEU A 34 -45.06 44.05 24.37
CA LEU A 34 -46.44 43.99 24.85
C LEU A 34 -46.74 45.27 25.62
N VAL A 35 -47.81 45.95 25.22
CA VAL A 35 -48.28 47.17 25.88
C VAL A 35 -49.61 46.84 26.55
N PHE A 36 -49.64 46.98 27.87
CA PHE A 36 -50.85 46.81 28.68
C PHE A 36 -51.43 48.18 28.98
N ILE A 37 -52.70 48.38 28.62
CA ILE A 37 -53.42 49.63 28.83
C ILE A 37 -54.53 49.35 29.83
N ASP A 38 -54.55 50.08 30.95
CA ASP A 38 -55.62 49.95 31.93
C ASP A 38 -56.87 50.78 31.55
N GLU A 39 -57.96 50.60 32.31
CA GLU A 39 -59.23 51.33 32.09
C GLU A 39 -59.10 52.85 32.23
N LYS A 40 -58.01 53.34 32.85
CA LYS A 40 -57.71 54.77 33.01
C LYS A 40 -56.79 55.29 31.90
N GLY A 41 -56.45 54.46 30.91
CA GLY A 41 -55.58 54.81 29.80
C GLY A 41 -54.09 54.85 30.16
N ARG A 42 -53.68 54.28 31.30
CA ARG A 42 -52.27 54.18 31.70
C ARG A 42 -51.64 52.98 31.01
N GLU A 43 -50.48 53.20 30.42
CA GLU A 43 -49.75 52.19 29.65
C GLU A 43 -48.57 51.64 30.45
N VAL A 44 -48.39 50.32 30.40
CA VAL A 44 -47.22 49.61 30.91
C VAL A 44 -46.65 48.77 29.79
N GLU A 45 -45.40 49.02 29.41
CA GLU A 45 -44.70 48.28 28.37
C GLU A 45 -43.82 47.18 28.98
N THR A 46 -43.91 45.98 28.42
CA THR A 46 -43.03 44.84 28.74
C THR A 46 -42.39 44.35 27.45
N GLN A 47 -41.07 44.17 27.48
CA GLN A 47 -40.29 43.64 26.38
C GLN A 47 -39.87 42.19 26.68
N LEU A 48 -40.08 41.30 25.72
CA LEU A 48 -39.61 39.92 25.74
C LEU A 48 -38.58 39.73 24.63
N ASP A 49 -37.33 39.50 25.03
CA ASP A 49 -36.22 39.24 24.11
C ASP A 49 -36.07 37.73 23.88
N PHE A 50 -36.22 37.32 22.63
CA PHE A 50 -35.95 35.96 22.18
C PHE A 50 -34.67 35.98 21.36
N ALA A 51 -33.57 35.53 21.95
CA ALA A 51 -32.32 35.27 21.23
C ALA A 51 -32.24 33.77 20.92
N VAL A 52 -32.00 33.42 19.67
CA VAL A 52 -31.53 32.08 19.32
C VAL A 52 -30.08 32.06 19.75
N GLU A 53 -29.69 31.15 20.65
CA GLU A 53 -28.28 30.90 20.94
C GLU A 53 -27.55 30.72 19.59
N GLU A 54 -26.44 31.44 19.38
CA GLU A 54 -25.66 31.35 18.14
C GLU A 54 -25.53 29.88 17.77
N LYS A 55 -25.94 29.50 16.55
CA LYS A 55 -25.82 28.12 16.08
C LYS A 55 -24.37 27.67 16.30
N ARG A 56 -24.14 26.88 17.34
CA ARG A 56 -22.84 26.27 17.62
C ARG A 56 -22.75 25.05 16.73
N PHE A 57 -22.10 25.20 15.59
CA PHE A 57 -21.78 24.07 14.75
C PHE A 57 -20.80 23.16 15.51
N PRO A 58 -20.98 21.83 15.46
CA PRO A 58 -20.01 20.91 16.05
C PRO A 58 -18.64 21.21 15.45
N LYS A 59 -17.65 21.46 16.32
CA LYS A 59 -16.26 21.49 15.88
C LYS A 59 -15.79 20.06 15.70
N PHE A 60 -14.90 19.84 14.75
CA PHE A 60 -14.28 18.54 14.57
C PHE A 60 -12.80 18.70 14.24
N LYS A 61 -12.04 17.66 14.55
CA LYS A 61 -10.64 17.54 14.19
C LYS A 61 -10.33 16.11 13.77
N VAL A 62 -9.25 15.95 13.02
CA VAL A 62 -8.68 14.63 12.75
C VAL A 62 -8.02 14.14 14.04
N GLY A 63 -8.44 12.96 14.49
CA GLY A 63 -7.85 12.25 15.62
C GLY A 63 -6.70 11.36 15.16
N ASP A 64 -6.60 10.17 15.76
CA ASP A 64 -5.56 9.21 15.42
C ASP A 64 -5.74 8.61 14.01
N ILE A 65 -4.64 8.10 13.47
CA ILE A 65 -4.62 7.33 12.21
C ILE A 65 -3.95 5.99 12.50
N GLN A 66 -4.65 4.91 12.18
CA GLN A 66 -4.19 3.54 12.42
C GLN A 66 -4.04 2.77 11.11
N TYR A 67 -3.09 1.83 11.09
CA TYR A 67 -2.76 0.99 9.95
C TYR A 67 -2.79 -0.46 10.40
N GLU A 68 -3.34 -1.36 9.58
CA GLU A 68 -3.26 -2.81 9.84
C GLU A 68 -1.82 -3.34 9.71
N GLU A 69 -1.03 -2.75 8.82
CA GLU A 69 0.35 -3.12 8.55
C GLU A 69 1.24 -1.87 8.46
N SER A 70 2.51 -1.99 8.84
CA SER A 70 3.46 -0.88 8.78
C SER A 70 4.05 -0.65 7.39
N GLU A 71 3.84 -1.58 6.47
CA GLU A 71 4.42 -1.54 5.12
C GLU A 71 3.38 -1.95 4.06
N VAL A 72 3.52 -1.43 2.85
CA VAL A 72 2.67 -1.80 1.70
C VAL A 72 3.52 -2.41 0.58
N LYS A 73 3.05 -3.51 0.02
CA LYS A 73 3.69 -4.22 -1.10
C LYS A 73 2.94 -3.99 -2.40
N PHE A 74 3.68 -3.84 -3.49
CA PHE A 74 3.08 -3.81 -4.83
C PHE A 74 2.43 -5.15 -5.16
N GLY A 75 1.20 -5.10 -5.68
CA GLY A 75 0.46 -6.29 -6.15
C GLY A 75 -0.25 -7.09 -5.06
N GLU A 76 -0.08 -6.73 -3.79
CA GLU A 76 -0.78 -7.34 -2.65
C GLU A 76 -2.16 -6.69 -2.40
N PRO A 77 -3.07 -7.33 -1.62
CA PRO A 77 -4.47 -6.91 -1.46
C PRO A 77 -4.71 -5.51 -0.86
N GLY A 78 -3.67 -4.75 -0.52
CA GLY A 78 -3.76 -3.41 0.06
C GLY A 78 -4.00 -3.45 1.55
N ILE A 79 -3.54 -2.41 2.24
CA ILE A 79 -3.61 -2.33 3.70
C ILE A 79 -4.78 -1.45 4.12
N LYS A 80 -5.43 -1.74 5.25
CA LYS A 80 -6.45 -0.81 5.76
C LYS A 80 -5.82 0.34 6.54
N VAL A 81 -6.40 1.52 6.31
CA VAL A 81 -6.07 2.78 6.98
C VAL A 81 -7.35 3.29 7.63
N SER A 82 -7.35 3.39 8.95
CA SER A 82 -8.44 3.94 9.74
C SER A 82 -8.12 5.36 10.16
N ILE A 83 -8.97 6.31 9.79
CA ILE A 83 -8.86 7.72 10.15
C ILE A 83 -9.97 8.03 11.16
N PHE A 84 -9.59 8.41 12.37
CA PHE A 84 -10.55 8.77 13.41
C PHE A 84 -10.89 10.26 13.35
N LEU A 85 -12.16 10.59 13.56
CA LEU A 85 -12.67 11.95 13.63
C LEU A 85 -13.17 12.23 15.04
N ASP A 86 -12.53 13.18 15.71
CA ASP A 86 -12.98 13.66 17.01
C ASP A 86 -13.97 14.81 16.76
N ILE A 87 -15.25 14.53 16.98
CA ILE A 87 -16.33 15.50 16.83
C ILE A 87 -16.73 15.95 18.23
N GLU A 88 -16.56 17.24 18.52
CA GLU A 88 -17.05 17.81 19.77
C GLU A 88 -18.58 17.74 19.81
N GLU A 89 -19.13 17.34 20.96
CA GLU A 89 -20.58 17.39 21.19
C GLU A 89 -21.06 18.85 21.03
N GLY A 90 -21.66 19.15 19.88
CA GLY A 90 -22.34 20.40 19.59
C GLY A 90 -23.86 20.23 19.68
N ASP A 91 -24.60 21.33 19.53
CA ASP A 91 -26.06 21.27 19.45
C ASP A 91 -26.49 20.38 18.27
N TYR A 92 -26.97 19.17 18.59
CA TYR A 92 -27.37 18.10 17.65
C TYR A 92 -28.52 18.46 16.69
N ASN A 93 -28.96 19.72 16.65
CA ASN A 93 -30.06 20.21 15.83
C ASN A 93 -29.64 20.70 14.43
N VAL A 94 -28.39 20.47 14.01
CA VAL A 94 -27.90 20.85 12.68
C VAL A 94 -27.45 19.62 11.91
N ASP A 95 -28.23 19.26 10.89
CA ASP A 95 -27.86 18.21 9.93
C ASP A 95 -26.59 18.65 9.18
N THR A 96 -25.47 17.99 9.48
CA THR A 96 -24.14 18.35 8.99
C THR A 96 -23.61 17.22 8.10
N ASN A 97 -23.33 17.54 6.85
CA ASN A 97 -22.75 16.59 5.91
C ASN A 97 -21.24 16.78 5.83
N TYR A 98 -20.49 15.69 5.90
CA TYR A 98 -19.03 15.71 5.83
C TYR A 98 -18.54 15.11 4.52
N ARG A 99 -17.44 15.66 3.99
CA ARG A 99 -16.79 15.17 2.78
C ARG A 99 -15.29 15.10 2.99
N ILE A 100 -14.65 14.09 2.43
CA ILE A 100 -13.20 13.90 2.48
C ILE A 100 -12.61 13.96 1.07
N ARG A 101 -11.40 14.51 0.96
CA ARG A 101 -10.62 14.58 -0.28
C ARG A 101 -9.19 14.16 0.00
N PHE A 102 -8.58 13.44 -0.93
CA PHE A 102 -7.24 12.89 -0.78
C PHE A 102 -6.29 13.42 -1.85
N ARG A 103 -5.02 13.59 -1.47
CA ARG A 103 -3.94 14.00 -2.36
C ARG A 103 -2.67 13.23 -2.05
N GLN A 104 -2.24 12.41 -2.99
CA GLN A 104 -0.95 11.73 -2.90
C GLN A 104 0.20 12.72 -3.10
N LYS A 105 1.12 12.76 -2.14
CA LYS A 105 2.34 13.58 -2.12
C LYS A 105 3.57 12.80 -2.57
N ALA A 106 3.72 11.57 -2.07
CA ALA A 106 4.83 10.68 -2.38
C ALA A 106 4.34 9.25 -2.64
N GLY A 107 5.14 8.51 -3.41
CA GLY A 107 4.78 7.18 -3.90
C GLY A 107 3.68 7.21 -4.96
N ARG A 108 3.29 6.02 -5.43
CA ARG A 108 2.13 5.82 -6.30
C ARG A 108 1.25 4.73 -5.72
N GLY A 109 -0.02 5.04 -5.50
CA GLY A 109 -1.00 4.08 -5.03
C GLY A 109 -2.41 4.53 -5.29
N GLU A 110 -3.33 3.69 -4.88
CA GLU A 110 -4.76 3.91 -5.02
C GLU A 110 -5.44 3.69 -3.68
N LEU A 111 -6.40 4.56 -3.38
CA LEU A 111 -7.27 4.43 -2.23
C LEU A 111 -8.60 3.86 -2.66
N PHE A 112 -9.14 2.98 -1.84
CA PHE A 112 -10.45 2.37 -2.01
C PHE A 112 -11.26 2.59 -0.75
N ARG A 113 -12.58 2.63 -0.90
CA ARG A 113 -13.51 2.72 0.23
C ARG A 113 -14.51 1.58 0.12
N GLY A 114 -14.49 0.68 1.09
CA GLY A 114 -15.25 -0.57 1.01
C GLY A 114 -14.63 -1.55 0.01
N ASP A 115 -15.40 -1.95 -1.01
CA ASP A 115 -15.00 -2.99 -1.95
C ASP A 115 -13.85 -2.52 -2.88
N PRO A 116 -12.83 -3.35 -3.18
CA PRO A 116 -11.63 -2.91 -3.92
C PRO A 116 -11.85 -2.62 -5.41
N GLU A 117 -13.09 -2.63 -5.90
CA GLU A 117 -13.42 -2.38 -7.30
C GLU A 117 -13.54 -0.89 -7.63
N HIS A 118 -13.77 -0.03 -6.63
CA HIS A 118 -13.98 1.40 -6.83
C HIS A 118 -12.87 2.22 -6.16
N SER A 119 -11.88 2.64 -6.96
CA SER A 119 -10.84 3.55 -6.48
C SER A 119 -11.39 4.97 -6.32
N LEU A 120 -10.92 5.63 -5.26
CA LEU A 120 -11.13 7.06 -5.05
C LEU A 120 -10.20 7.81 -6.01
N ALA A 121 -10.81 8.62 -6.87
CA ALA A 121 -10.13 9.55 -7.76
C ALA A 121 -9.34 10.59 -6.97
N TYR A 122 -8.18 10.94 -7.52
CA TYR A 122 -7.29 11.94 -6.97
C TYR A 122 -7.96 13.31 -6.88
N ASP A 123 -7.81 13.98 -5.72
CA ASP A 123 -8.31 15.35 -5.45
C ASP A 123 -9.84 15.53 -5.60
N ALA A 124 -10.61 14.43 -5.61
CA ALA A 124 -12.07 14.47 -5.60
C ALA A 124 -12.64 14.42 -4.17
N TYR A 125 -13.79 15.06 -3.95
CA TYR A 125 -14.52 15.00 -2.69
C TYR A 125 -15.49 13.81 -2.64
N TYR A 126 -15.45 13.08 -1.54
CA TYR A 126 -16.31 11.93 -1.25
C TYR A 126 -17.12 12.18 0.01
N THR A 127 -18.43 11.96 -0.05
CA THR A 127 -19.32 12.10 1.11
C THR A 127 -19.02 11.03 2.15
N ILE A 128 -18.80 11.43 3.41
CA ILE A 128 -18.65 10.50 4.53
C ILE A 128 -20.06 10.02 4.93
N GLY A 129 -20.24 8.71 4.99
CA GLY A 129 -21.53 8.08 5.24
C GLY A 129 -21.94 8.24 6.69
N ARG A 130 -23.25 8.15 6.95
CA ARG A 130 -23.80 8.26 8.30
C ARG A 130 -23.20 7.24 9.27
N GLU A 131 -22.99 6.01 8.83
CA GLU A 131 -22.40 4.95 9.67
C GLU A 131 -20.94 5.25 10.07
N GLU A 132 -20.13 5.82 9.17
CA GLU A 132 -18.76 6.23 9.50
C GLU A 132 -18.75 7.42 10.46
N MET A 133 -19.70 8.34 10.30
CA MET A 133 -19.88 9.46 11.24
C MET A 133 -20.31 8.99 12.62
N GLU A 134 -21.23 8.02 12.71
CA GLU A 134 -21.69 7.44 13.98
C GLU A 134 -20.56 6.66 14.69
N ARG A 135 -19.65 6.03 13.93
CA ARG A 135 -18.43 5.39 14.48
C ARG A 135 -17.29 6.37 14.77
N GLY A 136 -17.32 7.57 14.18
CA GLY A 136 -16.18 8.49 14.19
C GLY A 136 -14.95 7.95 13.46
N GLU A 137 -15.13 7.05 12.49
CA GLU A 137 -14.04 6.33 11.83
C GLU A 137 -14.31 6.18 10.32
N ILE A 138 -13.33 6.60 9.52
CA ILE A 138 -13.29 6.40 8.08
C ILE A 138 -12.27 5.30 7.78
N VAL A 139 -12.72 4.18 7.23
CA VAL A 139 -11.87 3.04 6.89
C VAL A 139 -11.64 3.00 5.38
N LEU A 140 -10.38 2.99 4.98
CA LEU A 140 -9.94 2.96 3.59
C LEU A 140 -9.00 1.77 3.37
N THR A 141 -8.90 1.32 2.12
CA THR A 141 -7.86 0.37 1.72
C THR A 141 -6.87 1.07 0.80
N TYR A 142 -5.58 1.04 1.13
CA TYR A 142 -4.51 1.61 0.32
C TYR A 142 -3.75 0.50 -0.40
N LYS A 143 -3.69 0.56 -1.74
CA LYS A 143 -2.89 -0.35 -2.56
C LYS A 143 -1.73 0.39 -3.22
N SER A 144 -0.52 -0.15 -3.07
CA SER A 144 0.62 0.38 -3.80
C SER A 144 0.56 0.01 -5.28
N ARG A 145 0.88 0.98 -6.13
CA ARG A 145 1.02 0.86 -7.59
C ARG A 145 2.48 1.01 -8.05
N CYS A 146 3.44 1.11 -7.13
CA CYS A 146 4.86 1.13 -7.45
C CYS A 146 5.66 0.16 -6.61
N HIS A 147 6.70 -0.39 -7.20
CA HIS A 147 7.70 -1.19 -6.51
C HIS A 147 8.62 -0.29 -5.68
N ASN A 148 9.03 -0.74 -4.50
CA ASN A 148 10.17 -0.17 -3.79
C ASN A 148 11.36 -1.10 -4.00
N VAL A 149 12.16 -0.78 -5.01
CA VAL A 149 13.36 -1.53 -5.40
C VAL A 149 14.55 -0.79 -4.84
N GLU A 150 15.28 -1.42 -3.92
CA GLU A 150 16.46 -0.79 -3.32
C GLU A 150 17.62 -0.92 -4.29
N ASN A 151 17.93 0.13 -5.06
CA ASN A 151 19.23 0.30 -5.70
C ASN A 151 19.53 1.76 -6.08
N ALA A 152 20.37 2.40 -5.26
CA ALA A 152 21.05 3.70 -5.41
C ALA A 152 20.29 5.00 -5.09
N VAL A 153 18.95 5.05 -5.18
CA VAL A 153 18.13 6.13 -4.59
C VAL A 153 16.78 5.49 -4.26
N GLU A 154 16.31 5.53 -3.02
CA GLU A 154 14.92 5.14 -2.72
C GLU A 154 14.00 6.05 -3.56
N GLU A 155 13.37 5.54 -4.63
CA GLU A 155 12.51 6.40 -5.45
C GLU A 155 11.33 6.90 -4.61
N HIS A 156 10.72 6.01 -3.81
CA HIS A 156 9.63 6.32 -2.89
C HIS A 156 9.66 5.38 -1.66
N PRO A 157 10.48 5.67 -0.62
CA PRO A 157 10.53 4.85 0.59
C PRO A 157 9.24 4.91 1.40
N MET A 158 8.45 5.96 1.17
CA MET A 158 7.16 6.16 1.78
C MET A 158 6.12 6.53 0.74
N HIS A 159 4.91 6.08 1.03
CA HIS A 159 3.68 6.57 0.43
C HIS A 159 3.08 7.60 1.38
N GLU A 160 3.02 8.85 0.93
CA GLU A 160 2.46 9.95 1.71
C GLU A 160 1.17 10.43 1.05
N VAL A 161 0.11 10.47 1.84
CA VAL A 161 -1.20 10.94 1.38
C VAL A 161 -1.73 11.97 2.37
N ASP A 162 -1.96 13.17 1.86
CA ASP A 162 -2.70 14.20 2.57
C ASP A 162 -4.20 14.00 2.36
N PHE A 163 -4.99 14.41 3.34
CA PHE A 163 -6.42 14.49 3.20
C PHE A 163 -7.00 15.72 3.89
N THR A 164 -8.13 16.18 3.37
CA THR A 164 -8.92 17.26 3.95
C THR A 164 -10.35 16.77 4.15
N VAL A 165 -10.84 16.86 5.38
CA VAL A 165 -12.25 16.68 5.74
C VAL A 165 -12.90 18.05 5.80
N LYS A 166 -14.07 18.19 5.19
CA LYS A 166 -14.84 19.43 5.13
C LYS A 166 -16.30 19.18 5.46
N ASP A 167 -16.90 20.03 6.29
CA ASP A 167 -18.33 19.98 6.58
C ASP A 167 -19.16 20.85 5.62
N SER A 168 -20.49 20.76 5.72
CA SER A 168 -21.44 21.58 4.96
C SER A 168 -21.45 23.06 5.37
N HIS A 169 -20.75 23.43 6.44
CA HIS A 169 -20.68 24.79 6.99
C HIS A 169 -19.34 25.49 6.69
N GLY A 170 -18.41 24.79 6.03
CA GLY A 170 -17.13 25.34 5.60
C GLY A 170 -15.97 25.10 6.57
N GLN A 171 -16.19 24.41 7.68
CA GLN A 171 -15.10 23.98 8.55
C GLN A 171 -14.27 22.90 7.86
N THR A 172 -12.96 22.93 8.05
CA THR A 172 -12.02 21.97 7.47
C THR A 172 -11.07 21.44 8.53
N ALA A 173 -10.75 20.15 8.44
CA ALA A 173 -9.67 19.53 9.19
C ALA A 173 -8.77 18.77 8.22
N ASP A 174 -7.47 19.06 8.28
CA ASP A 174 -6.46 18.42 7.44
C ASP A 174 -5.73 17.32 8.23
N GLY A 175 -5.30 16.30 7.53
CA GLY A 175 -4.50 15.21 8.07
C GLY A 175 -3.58 14.62 7.00
N MET A 176 -2.65 13.79 7.44
CA MET A 176 -1.71 13.09 6.56
C MET A 176 -1.42 11.72 7.14
N PHE A 177 -1.31 10.72 6.27
CA PHE A 177 -0.83 9.40 6.65
C PHE A 177 0.35 9.00 5.77
N SER A 178 1.27 8.23 6.36
CA SER A 178 2.51 7.80 5.74
C SER A 178 2.70 6.30 5.95
N ILE A 179 2.83 5.55 4.86
CA ILE A 179 3.02 4.10 4.89
C ILE A 179 4.36 3.78 4.25
N ARG A 180 5.17 2.93 4.89
CA ARG A 180 6.44 2.50 4.29
C ARG A 180 6.19 1.61 3.09
N SER A 181 6.98 1.78 2.04
CA SER A 181 6.96 0.85 0.92
C SER A 181 7.80 -0.37 1.29
N ALA A 182 7.20 -1.55 1.32
CA ALA A 182 7.92 -2.78 1.65
C ALA A 182 9.00 -3.07 0.61
N LYS A 183 10.19 -3.50 1.08
CA LYS A 183 11.24 -4.00 0.19
C LYS A 183 10.77 -5.27 -0.48
N GLN A 184 10.79 -5.30 -1.81
CA GLN A 184 10.45 -6.51 -2.54
C GLN A 184 11.71 -7.33 -2.81
N SER A 185 11.69 -8.57 -2.33
CA SER A 185 12.74 -9.54 -2.60
C SER A 185 12.28 -10.58 -3.62
N HIS A 186 13.16 -10.88 -4.57
CA HIS A 186 12.99 -11.93 -5.56
C HIS A 186 13.74 -13.17 -5.13
N LYS A 187 13.07 -14.32 -5.11
CA LYS A 187 13.69 -15.60 -4.81
C LYS A 187 13.89 -16.36 -6.11
N PHE A 188 15.13 -16.76 -6.37
CA PHE A 188 15.49 -17.66 -7.45
C PHE A 188 15.82 -19.03 -6.87
N SER A 189 15.18 -20.05 -7.41
CA SER A 189 15.48 -21.45 -7.07
C SER A 189 16.49 -22.00 -8.08
N VAL A 190 17.63 -22.52 -7.61
CA VAL A 190 18.65 -23.15 -8.46
C VAL A 190 18.75 -24.62 -8.14
N LYS A 191 18.56 -25.44 -9.17
CA LYS A 191 18.83 -26.87 -9.08
C LYS A 191 20.13 -27.17 -9.80
N PHE A 192 21.06 -27.81 -9.10
CA PHE A 192 22.27 -28.33 -9.73
C PHE A 192 22.01 -29.78 -10.10
N ASP A 193 21.75 -29.99 -11.38
CA ASP A 193 21.54 -31.32 -11.94
C ASP A 193 22.91 -31.98 -12.13
N LYS A 194 23.14 -33.09 -11.42
CA LYS A 194 24.33 -33.92 -11.66
C LYS A 194 24.05 -34.89 -12.79
N HIS A 195 25.07 -35.11 -13.62
CA HIS A 195 25.11 -36.25 -14.51
C HIS A 195 25.33 -37.56 -13.76
N PRO A 196 24.83 -38.69 -14.29
CA PRO A 196 24.99 -40.00 -13.68
C PRO A 196 26.47 -40.34 -13.54
N GLU A 197 26.91 -40.56 -12.29
CA GLU A 197 28.18 -41.21 -12.03
C GLU A 197 28.02 -42.70 -12.30
N TYR A 198 28.75 -43.18 -13.29
CA TYR A 198 28.76 -44.57 -13.71
C TYR A 198 29.75 -45.37 -12.88
N LYS A 199 29.28 -46.08 -11.84
CA LYS A 199 30.10 -47.03 -11.09
C LYS A 199 30.11 -48.38 -11.80
N ARG A 200 31.31 -48.92 -12.08
CA ARG A 200 31.45 -50.33 -12.46
C ARG A 200 31.24 -51.21 -11.23
N GLU A 201 30.16 -51.97 -11.21
CA GLU A 201 29.98 -53.10 -10.30
C GLU A 201 30.20 -54.43 -11.04
N ARG A 202 30.32 -55.53 -10.29
CA ARG A 202 30.65 -56.87 -10.83
C ARG A 202 29.73 -57.33 -11.98
N ASN A 203 28.51 -56.78 -12.08
CA ASN A 203 27.48 -57.17 -13.07
C ASN A 203 26.93 -56.00 -13.92
N GLY A 204 27.56 -54.82 -13.95
CA GLY A 204 27.09 -53.71 -14.79
C GLY A 204 27.48 -52.31 -14.30
N LEU A 205 27.15 -51.30 -15.11
CA LEU A 205 27.32 -49.88 -14.80
C LEU A 205 26.07 -49.38 -14.05
N ILE A 206 26.21 -49.00 -12.79
CA ILE A 206 25.12 -48.41 -12.00
C ILE A 206 25.31 -46.91 -11.94
N ALA A 207 24.29 -46.16 -12.36
CA ALA A 207 24.21 -44.71 -12.19
C ALA A 207 23.81 -44.37 -10.75
N GLN A 208 24.65 -43.65 -10.01
CA GLN A 208 24.23 -42.98 -8.76
C GLN A 208 24.05 -41.48 -9.04
N LEU A 209 22.80 -41.02 -8.86
CA LEU A 209 22.42 -39.61 -9.00
C LEU A 209 22.19 -39.03 -7.60
N GLY A 210 22.78 -37.88 -7.32
CA GLY A 210 22.45 -37.07 -6.15
C GLY A 210 22.27 -35.62 -6.60
N THR A 211 21.13 -35.02 -6.26
CA THR A 211 20.83 -33.62 -6.58
C THR A 211 21.37 -32.71 -5.48
N ALA A 212 21.86 -31.53 -5.87
CA ALA A 212 22.12 -30.45 -4.92
C ALA A 212 21.18 -29.29 -5.28
N GLU A 213 20.43 -28.80 -4.29
CA GLU A 213 19.52 -27.68 -4.46
C GLU A 213 20.06 -26.49 -3.66
N GLY A 214 19.92 -25.30 -4.23
CA GLY A 214 20.26 -24.04 -3.58
C GLY A 214 19.17 -23.01 -3.86
N GLU A 215 18.93 -22.12 -2.90
CA GLU A 215 18.04 -20.99 -3.07
C GLU A 215 18.87 -19.73 -2.93
N PHE A 216 18.65 -18.73 -3.79
CA PHE A 216 19.20 -17.41 -3.57
C PHE A 216 18.10 -16.36 -3.69
N ILE A 217 18.14 -15.42 -2.75
CA ILE A 217 17.21 -14.30 -2.70
C ILE A 217 18.00 -13.08 -3.16
N VAL A 218 17.51 -12.42 -4.20
CA VAL A 218 18.01 -11.14 -4.68
C VAL A 218 16.93 -10.12 -4.41
N GLU A 219 17.23 -9.10 -3.61
CA GLU A 219 16.32 -7.98 -3.43
C GLU A 219 16.22 -7.20 -4.76
N GLY A 220 15.01 -7.00 -5.30
CA GLY A 220 14.89 -6.44 -6.65
C GLY A 220 13.49 -6.46 -7.30
N ASP A 221 13.35 -5.82 -8.46
CA ASP A 221 12.11 -5.66 -9.23
C ASP A 221 11.54 -7.03 -9.69
N PRO A 222 10.28 -7.38 -9.37
CA PRO A 222 9.69 -8.67 -9.73
C PRO A 222 9.18 -8.78 -11.18
N ASP A 223 9.16 -7.71 -11.98
CA ASP A 223 8.77 -7.82 -13.40
C ASP A 223 9.96 -8.23 -14.29
N MET A 224 10.00 -9.52 -14.65
CA MET A 224 11.06 -10.10 -15.50
C MET A 224 11.00 -9.66 -16.98
N LYS A 225 10.00 -8.89 -17.39
CA LYS A 225 9.80 -8.50 -18.81
C LYS A 225 10.92 -7.64 -19.40
N ALA A 226 11.72 -7.01 -18.55
CA ALA A 226 12.96 -6.35 -18.92
C ALA A 226 14.06 -6.96 -18.05
N SER A 227 14.73 -8.02 -18.52
CA SER A 227 15.71 -8.78 -17.73
C SER A 227 16.76 -7.87 -17.09
N LYS A 228 16.68 -7.71 -15.76
CA LYS A 228 17.65 -6.96 -14.95
C LYS A 228 18.66 -7.87 -14.26
N TYR A 229 18.60 -9.18 -14.42
CA TYR A 229 19.51 -10.09 -13.70
C TYR A 229 20.38 -10.84 -14.67
N THR A 230 21.64 -11.04 -14.30
CA THR A 230 22.57 -11.87 -15.05
C THR A 230 23.22 -12.91 -14.16
N ILE A 231 23.55 -14.04 -14.77
CA ILE A 231 24.40 -15.07 -14.18
C ILE A 231 25.68 -15.20 -15.02
N SER A 232 26.81 -15.38 -14.34
CA SER A 232 28.06 -15.82 -14.95
C SER A 232 28.70 -16.88 -14.07
N PHE A 233 29.71 -17.58 -14.58
CA PHE A 233 30.50 -18.50 -13.77
C PHE A 233 32.00 -18.32 -14.02
N ARG A 234 32.78 -18.75 -13.04
CA ARG A 234 34.24 -18.80 -13.09
C ARG A 234 34.74 -20.16 -12.66
N ASN A 235 35.73 -20.70 -13.37
CA ASN A 235 36.44 -21.91 -12.97
C ASN A 235 37.57 -21.54 -11.99
N LEU A 236 37.47 -22.04 -10.76
CA LEU A 236 38.44 -21.80 -9.70
C LEU A 236 39.64 -22.75 -9.79
N GLN A 237 39.63 -23.73 -10.70
CA GLN A 237 40.70 -24.70 -10.92
C GLN A 237 41.15 -24.75 -12.40
N PRO A 238 41.79 -23.67 -12.92
CA PRO A 238 42.15 -23.56 -14.34
C PRO A 238 43.26 -24.50 -14.82
N ARG A 239 43.82 -25.35 -13.93
CA ARG A 239 45.01 -26.17 -14.22
C ARG A 239 44.72 -27.49 -14.92
N ARG A 240 43.44 -27.84 -15.17
CA ARG A 240 43.07 -28.98 -16.00
C ARG A 240 42.52 -28.47 -17.33
N ARG A 241 43.08 -28.96 -18.44
CA ARG A 241 42.58 -28.74 -19.82
C ARG A 241 41.33 -29.59 -20.08
N ASP A 242 40.40 -29.61 -19.12
CA ASP A 242 39.13 -30.27 -19.30
C ASP A 242 38.14 -29.18 -19.69
N ASP A 243 37.65 -29.22 -20.92
CA ASP A 243 36.61 -28.32 -21.40
C ASP A 243 35.29 -28.74 -20.75
N ASP A 244 35.02 -28.19 -19.57
CA ASP A 244 33.73 -28.34 -18.92
C ASP A 244 32.70 -27.41 -19.60
N ILE A 245 31.65 -28.01 -20.13
CA ILE A 245 30.53 -27.30 -20.76
C ILE A 245 29.43 -27.14 -19.71
N VAL A 246 29.16 -25.89 -19.33
CA VAL A 246 28.09 -25.54 -18.39
C VAL A 246 26.84 -25.18 -19.18
N TYR A 247 25.68 -25.73 -18.78
CA TYR A 247 24.38 -25.43 -19.36
C TYR A 247 23.46 -24.81 -18.32
N LEU A 248 22.67 -23.83 -18.75
CA LEU A 248 21.59 -23.21 -17.99
C LEU A 248 20.25 -23.59 -18.62
N TYR A 249 19.35 -24.14 -17.81
CA TYR A 249 18.02 -24.59 -18.22
C TYR A 249 16.94 -23.84 -17.45
N PRO A 250 15.92 -23.29 -18.10
CA PRO A 250 14.70 -22.88 -17.41
C PRO A 250 13.97 -24.12 -16.89
N VAL A 251 13.51 -24.12 -15.63
CA VAL A 251 12.72 -25.25 -15.13
C VAL A 251 11.46 -25.40 -15.98
N GLY A 252 11.22 -26.61 -16.50
CA GLY A 252 10.07 -26.92 -17.34
C GLY A 252 10.19 -26.55 -18.82
N LYS A 253 11.38 -26.10 -19.29
CA LYS A 253 11.65 -25.89 -20.72
C LYS A 253 12.79 -26.80 -21.20
N ALA A 254 12.75 -27.14 -22.50
CA ALA A 254 13.76 -27.99 -23.13
C ALA A 254 14.97 -27.20 -23.66
N ASP A 255 14.85 -25.88 -23.79
CA ASP A 255 15.89 -25.03 -24.36
C ASP A 255 17.02 -24.80 -23.34
N ALA A 256 18.24 -25.18 -23.72
CA ALA A 256 19.43 -25.00 -22.92
C ALA A 256 20.28 -23.85 -23.46
N THR A 257 20.84 -23.03 -22.58
CA THR A 257 21.89 -22.07 -22.97
C THR A 257 23.25 -22.61 -22.54
N THR A 258 24.14 -22.84 -23.50
CA THR A 258 25.53 -23.18 -23.21
C THR A 258 26.27 -21.94 -22.71
N MET A 259 26.72 -22.00 -21.46
CA MET A 259 27.45 -20.93 -20.81
C MET A 259 28.96 -21.04 -21.08
N LYS A 260 29.59 -19.89 -21.29
CA LYS A 260 31.05 -19.71 -21.38
C LYS A 260 31.56 -18.99 -20.13
N GLU A 261 32.74 -19.37 -19.68
CA GLU A 261 33.35 -18.79 -18.48
C GLU A 261 33.49 -17.27 -18.62
N GLY A 262 33.12 -16.53 -17.58
CA GLY A 262 33.23 -15.07 -17.52
C GLY A 262 32.23 -14.30 -18.39
N ILE A 263 31.37 -14.99 -19.15
CA ILE A 263 30.28 -14.37 -19.91
C ILE A 263 29.03 -14.28 -19.03
N GLU A 264 28.38 -13.12 -19.08
CA GLU A 264 27.12 -12.87 -18.40
C GLU A 264 25.94 -13.24 -19.28
N TYR A 265 24.96 -13.93 -18.70
CA TYR A 265 23.75 -14.40 -19.35
C TYR A 265 22.53 -13.86 -18.62
N ASP A 266 21.57 -13.31 -19.36
CA ASP A 266 20.36 -12.74 -18.77
C ASP A 266 19.46 -13.84 -18.19
N LEU A 267 19.01 -13.64 -16.94
CA LEU A 267 18.04 -14.49 -16.27
C LEU A 267 16.63 -13.96 -16.55
N THR A 268 15.90 -14.70 -17.39
CA THR A 268 14.49 -14.41 -17.75
C THR A 268 13.49 -15.32 -17.01
N TYR A 269 13.98 -16.19 -16.12
CA TYR A 269 13.17 -17.21 -15.44
C TYR A 269 13.35 -17.18 -13.92
N LYS A 270 12.26 -17.40 -13.19
CA LYS A 270 12.27 -17.47 -11.71
C LYS A 270 12.92 -18.74 -11.17
N ASP A 271 12.80 -19.84 -11.93
CA ASP A 271 13.35 -21.14 -11.59
C ASP A 271 14.20 -21.67 -12.74
N PHE A 272 15.42 -22.12 -12.43
CA PHE A 272 16.32 -22.70 -13.43
C PHE A 272 17.20 -23.81 -12.83
N SER A 273 17.66 -24.70 -13.71
CA SER A 273 18.67 -25.70 -13.42
C SER A 273 20.00 -25.34 -14.07
N ILE A 274 21.10 -25.68 -13.42
CA ILE A 274 22.44 -25.64 -14.00
C ILE A 274 22.96 -27.07 -14.07
N SER A 275 23.40 -27.49 -15.26
CA SER A 275 24.06 -28.78 -15.47
C SER A 275 25.49 -28.58 -15.96
N ILE A 276 26.41 -29.36 -15.42
CA ILE A 276 27.84 -29.29 -15.77
C ILE A 276 28.19 -30.60 -16.48
N HIS A 277 28.63 -30.49 -17.74
CA HIS A 277 29.03 -31.62 -18.56
C HIS A 277 30.54 -31.54 -18.80
N ARG A 278 31.22 -32.68 -18.76
CA ARG A 278 32.60 -32.79 -19.22
C ARG A 278 32.59 -33.37 -20.62
N GLU A 279 33.24 -32.71 -21.58
CA GLU A 279 33.51 -33.33 -22.86
C GLU A 279 34.61 -34.38 -22.66
N ILE A 280 34.23 -35.66 -22.64
CA ILE A 280 35.17 -36.76 -22.47
C ILE A 280 35.68 -37.12 -23.87
N ASP A 281 36.91 -36.75 -24.17
CA ASP A 281 37.62 -37.32 -25.32
C ASP A 281 37.89 -38.81 -25.05
N THR A 282 37.05 -39.65 -25.63
CA THR A 282 37.11 -41.12 -25.46
C THR A 282 38.29 -41.76 -26.18
N SER A 283 39.10 -40.98 -26.92
CA SER A 283 40.23 -41.51 -27.69
C SER A 283 41.49 -41.79 -26.86
N PHE A 284 41.59 -41.27 -25.62
CA PHE A 284 42.77 -41.49 -24.77
C PHE A 284 42.41 -41.80 -23.30
N ALA A 285 42.62 -43.07 -22.91
CA ALA A 285 42.79 -43.56 -21.53
C ALA A 285 41.56 -43.53 -20.59
N PRO A 286 41.52 -44.40 -19.55
CA PRO A 286 40.44 -44.41 -18.57
C PRO A 286 40.36 -43.05 -17.84
N VAL A 287 39.16 -42.51 -17.77
CA VAL A 287 38.82 -41.27 -17.05
C VAL A 287 39.26 -41.43 -15.60
N ARG A 288 40.39 -40.80 -15.22
CA ARG A 288 40.79 -40.71 -13.81
C ARG A 288 39.86 -39.73 -13.12
N GLY A 289 39.33 -40.11 -11.96
CA GLY A 289 38.54 -39.25 -11.09
C GLY A 289 39.14 -37.85 -10.94
N GLY A 290 38.28 -36.85 -10.82
CA GLY A 290 38.66 -35.46 -10.81
C GLY A 290 37.73 -34.60 -9.96
N SER A 291 38.06 -33.33 -9.88
CA SER A 291 37.20 -32.34 -9.27
C SER A 291 37.21 -31.06 -10.10
N VAL A 292 36.07 -30.37 -10.08
CA VAL A 292 35.87 -29.06 -10.68
C VAL A 292 35.33 -28.16 -9.59
N SER A 293 35.84 -26.94 -9.51
CA SER A 293 35.33 -25.93 -8.58
C SER A 293 34.85 -24.73 -9.36
N LEU A 294 33.54 -24.48 -9.34
CA LEU A 294 32.94 -23.35 -10.05
C LEU A 294 32.43 -22.32 -9.04
N GLU A 295 32.66 -21.04 -9.33
CA GLU A 295 31.99 -19.92 -8.66
C GLU A 295 30.93 -19.36 -9.59
N PHE A 296 29.65 -19.42 -9.19
CA PHE A 296 28.57 -18.72 -9.89
C PHE A 296 28.39 -17.34 -9.29
N ILE A 297 28.28 -16.33 -10.16
CA ILE A 297 28.13 -14.93 -9.80
C ILE A 297 26.78 -14.47 -10.36
N PHE A 298 25.88 -14.12 -9.44
CA PHE A 298 24.59 -13.51 -9.75
C PHE A 298 24.68 -12.01 -9.56
N LYS A 299 24.19 -11.26 -10.55
CA LYS A 299 24.18 -9.79 -10.50
C LYS A 299 22.86 -9.21 -10.95
N GLU A 300 22.54 -8.05 -10.40
CA GLU A 300 21.45 -7.18 -10.85
C GLU A 300 22.03 -5.96 -11.60
N ARG A 301 21.52 -5.72 -12.82
CA ARG A 301 21.72 -4.53 -13.64
C ARG A 301 20.75 -3.45 -13.19
N LEU A 302 21.30 -2.32 -12.77
CA LEU A 302 20.52 -1.11 -12.53
C LEU A 302 20.22 -0.39 -13.83
N TYR A 303 19.21 0.48 -13.81
CA TYR A 303 19.12 1.56 -14.78
C TYR A 303 20.46 2.33 -14.76
N ASP A 304 21.05 2.56 -15.95
CA ASP A 304 22.38 3.14 -16.19
C ASP A 304 23.61 2.21 -16.12
N ASP A 305 23.47 0.91 -16.44
CA ASP A 305 24.60 -0.04 -16.60
C ASP A 305 25.49 -0.23 -15.36
N LYS A 306 25.02 0.21 -14.18
CA LYS A 306 25.70 0.01 -12.89
C LYS A 306 25.25 -1.31 -12.26
N TRP A 307 26.18 -1.99 -11.58
CA TRP A 307 25.94 -3.27 -10.90
C TRP A 307 25.88 -3.05 -9.39
N SER A 308 24.79 -3.46 -8.74
CA SER A 308 24.59 -3.17 -7.31
C SER A 308 25.03 -4.29 -6.38
N HIS A 309 24.85 -5.55 -6.77
CA HIS A 309 25.11 -6.69 -5.87
C HIS A 309 25.70 -7.86 -6.63
N SER A 310 26.75 -8.49 -6.07
CA SER A 310 27.31 -9.75 -6.58
C SER A 310 27.25 -10.82 -5.51
N LEU A 311 26.41 -11.84 -5.71
CA LEU A 311 26.36 -13.00 -4.83
C LEU A 311 27.20 -14.12 -5.43
N LYS A 312 28.18 -14.62 -4.66
CA LYS A 312 29.14 -15.64 -5.09
C LYS A 312 28.84 -16.94 -4.38
N HIS A 313 28.60 -18.00 -5.15
CA HIS A 313 28.45 -19.35 -4.62
C HIS A 313 29.48 -20.27 -5.22
N GLN A 314 30.28 -20.90 -4.35
CA GLN A 314 31.31 -21.85 -4.75
C GLN A 314 30.77 -23.27 -4.63
N TYR A 315 30.82 -24.01 -5.73
CA TYR A 315 30.45 -25.41 -5.78
C TYR A 315 31.68 -26.26 -6.04
N TYR A 316 31.88 -27.27 -5.19
CA TYR A 316 32.91 -28.27 -5.35
C TYR A 316 32.28 -29.55 -5.90
N TYR A 317 32.68 -29.92 -7.11
CA TYR A 317 32.28 -31.15 -7.78
C TYR A 317 33.45 -32.14 -7.74
N LYS A 318 33.22 -33.40 -7.36
CA LYS A 318 34.23 -34.46 -7.36
C LYS A 318 33.62 -35.74 -7.86
N TRP A 319 34.22 -36.35 -8.89
CA TRP A 319 33.84 -37.65 -9.43
C TRP A 319 34.97 -38.67 -9.20
N ARG A 320 34.60 -39.94 -9.06
CA ARG A 320 35.56 -41.03 -8.82
C ARG A 320 35.83 -41.87 -10.05
#